data_AF-A0A832R8K6-F1
#
_entry.id   AF-A0A832R8K6-F1
#
_cell.length_a   1.000
_cell.length_b   1.000
_cell.length_c   1.000
_cell.angle_alpha   90.00
_cell.angle_beta   90.00
_cell.angle_gamma   90.00
#
_symmetry.space_group_name_H-M   'P 1'
#
loop_
_entity.id
_entity.type
_entity.pdbx_description
1 polymer ?
#
loop_
_entity_poly.entity_id
_entity_poly.type
_entity_poly.pdbx_seq_one_letter_code
_entity_poly.pdbx_strand_id
1 'polypeptide(L)'
;MSEVTRPDSRPSAAASSQRARELPFQTHVDLLQTFLAQRASIIERLGVVLNCQKLPLDYQLDRALLNQQFKACFFAPGSISQAQVLLADQLEHAHWASGFKPRANPGNDLVNPVEMLIRGFHMWRQTRWPGSKGRLHFAHTLYNLYLLRLLALMTMRLWDEGMEGVRARLAQLQSLLDALWQGAPGDQPRLVKDIRWLPAVAMSPTTDALSGYFEVAEKIALSFSQDDLVEAQTAWVLTGAGHLRSQLRTLSVRRDVPIDDLALVLITRMSNALDVTLLMEGLVVLLAAYERALHSG
;
A
#
# COMPACT_ATOMS: atom_id res chain seq x y z
N MET A 1 -5.04 -19.83 -55.11
CA MET A 1 -4.31 -19.42 -53.89
C MET A 1 -5.29 -18.66 -53.03
N SER A 2 -5.79 -19.31 -51.98
CA SER A 2 -6.83 -18.78 -51.09
C SER A 2 -6.17 -17.98 -49.97
N GLU A 3 -6.58 -16.73 -49.80
CA GLU A 3 -6.08 -15.85 -48.74
C GLU A 3 -6.93 -16.05 -47.48
N VAL A 4 -6.31 -16.57 -46.43
CA VAL A 4 -6.93 -16.87 -45.14
C VAL A 4 -6.90 -15.61 -44.29
N THR A 5 -8.03 -14.92 -44.18
CA THR A 5 -8.24 -13.88 -43.16
C THR A 5 -8.38 -14.52 -41.78
N ARG A 6 -7.36 -14.36 -40.92
CA ARG A 6 -7.46 -14.61 -39.48
C ARG A 6 -8.06 -13.38 -38.79
N PRO A 7 -9.10 -13.53 -37.94
CA PRO A 7 -9.53 -12.43 -37.08
C PRO A 7 -8.59 -12.31 -35.88
N ASP A 8 -7.85 -11.21 -35.84
CA ASP A 8 -7.08 -10.76 -34.68
C ASP A 8 -8.04 -10.46 -33.52
N SER A 9 -8.27 -11.47 -32.68
CA SER A 9 -9.07 -11.36 -31.47
C SER A 9 -8.19 -10.84 -30.33
N ARG A 10 -7.76 -9.57 -30.40
CA ARG A 10 -7.26 -8.90 -29.19
C ARG A 10 -8.47 -8.54 -28.33
N PRO A 11 -8.56 -8.99 -27.07
CA PRO A 11 -9.62 -8.53 -26.19
C PRO A 11 -9.50 -7.01 -26.02
N SER A 12 -10.56 -6.29 -26.37
CA SER A 12 -10.67 -4.85 -26.22
C SER A 12 -10.39 -4.44 -24.77
N ALA A 13 -9.50 -3.48 -24.56
CA ALA A 13 -9.20 -2.87 -23.26
C ALA A 13 -10.46 -2.32 -22.55
N ALA A 14 -11.54 -2.06 -23.29
CA ALA A 14 -12.83 -1.67 -22.74
C ALA A 14 -13.51 -2.82 -21.98
N ALA A 15 -13.39 -4.07 -22.43
CA ALA A 15 -13.99 -5.24 -21.77
C ALA A 15 -13.26 -5.63 -20.47
N SER A 16 -11.95 -5.38 -20.41
CA SER A 16 -11.13 -5.54 -19.19
C SER A 16 -11.46 -4.46 -18.15
N SER A 17 -11.70 -3.23 -18.62
CA SER A 17 -12.12 -2.10 -17.77
C SER A 17 -13.51 -2.27 -17.18
N GLN A 18 -14.39 -3.03 -17.82
CA GLN A 18 -15.78 -3.21 -17.39
C GLN A 18 -15.95 -4.31 -16.32
N ARG A 19 -15.04 -5.31 -16.25
CA ARG A 19 -15.03 -6.31 -15.17
C ARG A 19 -14.33 -5.84 -13.89
N ALA A 20 -13.51 -4.80 -13.96
CA ALA A 20 -12.87 -4.18 -12.80
C ALA A 20 -13.77 -3.15 -12.08
N ARG A 21 -14.99 -2.90 -12.59
CA ARG A 21 -15.88 -1.80 -12.17
C ARG A 21 -16.85 -2.11 -11.02
N GLU A 22 -16.89 -3.33 -10.50
CA GLU A 22 -17.82 -3.69 -9.42
C GLU A 22 -17.07 -4.34 -8.26
N LEU A 23 -16.13 -3.61 -7.67
CA LEU A 23 -15.67 -3.95 -6.33
C LEU A 23 -16.62 -3.28 -5.33
N PRO A 24 -17.48 -4.05 -4.64
CA PRO A 24 -18.40 -3.45 -3.68
C PRO A 24 -17.58 -2.92 -2.50
N PHE A 25 -17.51 -1.59 -2.39
CA PHE A 25 -16.73 -0.88 -1.38
C PHE A 25 -17.17 -1.30 0.03
N GLN A 26 -18.48 -1.36 0.25
CA GLN A 26 -19.05 -1.74 1.55
C GLN A 26 -18.68 -3.17 1.95
N THR A 27 -18.68 -4.13 1.02
CA THR A 27 -18.30 -5.52 1.33
C THR A 27 -16.84 -5.63 1.80
N HIS A 28 -15.95 -4.80 1.26
CA HIS A 28 -14.56 -4.73 1.73
C HIS A 28 -14.46 -4.03 3.08
N VAL A 29 -15.27 -3.01 3.35
CA VAL A 29 -15.37 -2.40 4.69
C VAL A 29 -15.83 -3.45 5.71
N ASP A 30 -16.86 -4.22 5.41
CA ASP A 30 -17.40 -5.27 6.30
C ASP A 30 -16.35 -6.37 6.55
N LEU A 31 -15.56 -6.71 5.54
CA LEU A 31 -14.43 -7.63 5.69
C LEU A 31 -13.37 -7.08 6.65
N LEU A 32 -12.98 -5.81 6.50
CA LEU A 32 -12.00 -5.16 7.38
C LEU A 32 -12.52 -5.06 8.82
N GLN A 33 -13.81 -4.74 9.01
CA GLN A 33 -14.47 -4.77 10.33
C GLN A 33 -14.42 -6.16 10.95
N THR A 34 -14.64 -7.21 10.15
CA THR A 34 -14.55 -8.60 10.60
C THR A 34 -13.12 -8.92 11.07
N PHE A 35 -12.10 -8.50 10.31
CA PHE A 35 -10.71 -8.67 10.74
C PHE A 35 -10.39 -7.92 12.03
N LEU A 36 -10.92 -6.71 12.21
CA LEU A 36 -10.77 -5.93 13.44
C LEU A 36 -11.41 -6.63 14.64
N ALA A 37 -12.64 -7.14 14.48
CA ALA A 37 -13.35 -7.89 15.52
C ALA A 37 -12.62 -9.19 15.90
N GLN A 38 -11.92 -9.82 14.95
CA GLN A 38 -11.21 -11.09 15.16
C GLN A 38 -9.72 -10.93 15.46
N ARG A 39 -9.26 -9.70 15.75
CA ARG A 39 -7.84 -9.38 15.98
C ARG A 39 -7.13 -10.41 16.85
N ALA A 40 -7.65 -10.73 18.04
CA ALA A 40 -7.00 -11.66 18.97
C ALA A 40 -6.76 -13.05 18.35
N SER A 41 -7.77 -13.59 17.65
CA SER A 41 -7.71 -14.90 17.01
C SER A 41 -6.74 -14.91 15.81
N ILE A 42 -6.71 -13.82 15.02
CA ILE A 42 -5.77 -13.68 13.90
C ILE A 42 -4.33 -13.59 14.43
N ILE A 43 -4.11 -12.82 15.50
CA ILE A 43 -2.80 -12.66 16.14
C ILE A 43 -2.27 -14.00 16.69
N GLU A 44 -3.14 -14.80 17.30
CA GLU A 44 -2.78 -16.14 17.76
C GLU A 44 -2.31 -17.03 16.59
N ARG A 45 -3.07 -17.06 15.49
CA ARG A 45 -2.69 -17.81 14.28
C ARG A 45 -1.38 -17.31 13.67
N LEU A 46 -1.18 -15.99 13.59
CA LEU A 46 0.09 -15.41 13.16
C LEU A 46 1.24 -15.82 14.09
N GLY A 47 1.00 -15.91 15.40
CA GLY A 47 1.95 -16.43 16.38
C GLY A 47 2.39 -17.87 16.09
N VAL A 48 1.49 -18.72 15.57
CA VAL A 48 1.82 -20.08 15.12
C VAL A 48 2.73 -20.05 13.90
N VAL A 49 2.41 -19.24 12.88
CA VAL A 49 3.25 -19.09 11.68
C VAL A 49 4.66 -18.59 12.03
N LEU A 50 4.78 -17.67 13.00
CA LEU A 50 6.06 -17.15 13.47
C LEU A 50 6.87 -18.16 14.30
N ASN A 51 6.26 -19.25 14.76
CA ASN A 51 6.93 -20.28 15.55
C ASN A 51 7.64 -21.33 14.67
N CYS A 52 8.46 -20.88 13.72
CA CYS A 52 9.09 -21.72 12.70
C CYS A 52 10.57 -22.03 12.95
N GLN A 53 11.11 -21.76 14.15
CA GLN A 53 12.54 -21.89 14.47
C GLN A 53 13.14 -23.26 14.12
N LYS A 54 12.35 -24.33 14.27
CA LYS A 54 12.78 -25.72 14.02
C LYS A 54 12.51 -26.18 12.58
N LEU A 55 11.89 -25.34 11.75
CA LEU A 55 11.55 -25.69 10.37
C LEU A 55 12.74 -25.45 9.44
N PRO A 56 12.84 -26.20 8.32
CA PRO A 56 13.92 -26.06 7.35
C PRO A 56 14.05 -24.64 6.80
N LEU A 57 15.25 -24.30 6.31
CA LEU A 57 15.49 -22.99 5.71
C LEU A 57 14.59 -22.74 4.51
N ASP A 58 14.38 -23.75 3.66
CA ASP A 58 13.55 -23.62 2.47
C ASP A 58 12.11 -23.21 2.82
N TYR A 59 11.57 -23.71 3.93
CA TYR A 59 10.28 -23.26 4.44
C TYR A 59 10.28 -21.77 4.82
N GLN A 60 11.35 -21.28 5.44
CA GLN A 60 11.46 -19.88 5.89
C GLN A 60 11.68 -18.88 4.76
N LEU A 61 12.05 -19.37 3.55
CA LEU A 61 12.28 -18.56 2.35
C LEU A 61 11.19 -18.75 1.28
N ASP A 62 10.36 -19.78 1.41
CA ASP A 62 9.26 -20.04 0.46
C ASP A 62 8.17 -18.99 0.58
N ARG A 63 8.29 -17.94 -0.23
CA ARG A 63 7.33 -16.83 -0.27
C ARG A 63 5.92 -17.29 -0.61
N ALA A 64 5.76 -18.26 -1.51
CA ALA A 64 4.43 -18.69 -1.94
C ALA A 64 3.70 -19.40 -0.80
N LEU A 65 4.39 -20.33 -0.14
CA LEU A 65 3.88 -21.03 1.04
C LEU A 65 3.57 -20.06 2.19
N LEU A 66 4.51 -19.18 2.52
CA LEU A 66 4.32 -18.22 3.61
C LEU A 66 3.19 -17.22 3.31
N ASN A 67 3.01 -16.81 2.05
CA ASN A 67 1.88 -15.98 1.66
C ASN A 67 0.53 -16.70 1.83
N GLN A 68 0.46 -17.98 1.43
CA GLN A 68 -0.73 -18.79 1.64
C GLN A 68 -1.06 -18.93 3.15
N GLN A 69 -0.07 -19.27 3.97
CA GLN A 69 -0.25 -19.43 5.42
C GLN A 69 -0.59 -18.13 6.12
N PHE A 70 0.04 -17.02 5.70
CA PHE A 70 -0.27 -15.69 6.20
C PHE A 70 -1.73 -15.31 5.91
N LYS A 71 -2.17 -15.45 4.65
CA LYS A 71 -3.57 -15.18 4.27
C LYS A 71 -4.54 -16.10 5.01
N ALA A 72 -4.21 -17.38 5.19
CA ALA A 72 -5.03 -18.31 5.95
C ALA A 72 -5.26 -17.87 7.41
N CYS A 73 -4.37 -17.04 7.99
CA CYS A 73 -4.60 -16.46 9.31
C CYS A 73 -5.77 -15.47 9.33
N PHE A 74 -6.04 -14.77 8.22
CA PHE A 74 -7.16 -13.82 8.10
C PHE A 74 -8.44 -14.50 7.61
N PHE A 75 -8.31 -15.44 6.67
CA PHE A 75 -9.42 -16.11 5.99
C PHE A 75 -9.71 -17.51 6.55
N ALA A 76 -9.56 -17.69 7.87
CA ALA A 76 -9.76 -18.99 8.51
C ALA A 76 -11.24 -19.47 8.37
N PRO A 77 -11.48 -20.77 8.12
CA PRO A 77 -12.83 -21.32 8.02
C PRO A 77 -13.68 -21.03 9.26
N GLY A 78 -14.97 -20.74 9.05
CA GLY A 78 -15.93 -20.42 10.11
C GLY A 78 -15.82 -19.01 10.68
N SER A 79 -14.78 -18.26 10.32
CA SER A 79 -14.59 -16.87 10.73
C SER A 79 -14.98 -15.87 9.63
N ILE A 80 -14.96 -16.30 8.36
CA ILE A 80 -15.20 -15.49 7.18
C ILE A 80 -16.20 -16.20 6.26
N SER A 81 -17.12 -15.46 5.64
CA SER A 81 -18.09 -16.04 4.71
C SER A 81 -17.43 -16.46 3.38
N GLN A 82 -18.04 -17.39 2.64
CA GLN A 82 -17.51 -17.78 1.32
C GLN A 82 -17.42 -16.59 0.36
N ALA A 83 -18.38 -15.67 0.41
CA ALA A 83 -18.36 -14.45 -0.39
C ALA A 83 -17.16 -13.55 -0.04
N GLN A 84 -16.83 -13.44 1.25
CA GLN A 84 -15.67 -12.67 1.70
C GLN A 84 -14.33 -13.32 1.33
N VAL A 85 -14.24 -14.66 1.29
CA VAL A 85 -13.03 -15.35 0.81
C VAL A 85 -12.72 -14.99 -0.64
N LEU A 86 -13.75 -14.80 -1.48
CA LEU A 86 -13.56 -14.40 -2.88
C LEU A 86 -13.00 -12.98 -3.02
N LEU A 87 -13.08 -12.14 -1.98
CA LEU A 87 -12.47 -10.81 -1.96
C LEU A 87 -10.95 -10.85 -1.77
N ALA A 88 -10.39 -12.01 -1.43
CA ALA A 88 -8.95 -12.17 -1.35
C ALA A 88 -8.30 -11.74 -2.66
N ASP A 89 -7.33 -10.85 -2.56
CA ASP A 89 -6.53 -10.29 -3.67
C ASP A 89 -7.30 -9.42 -4.67
N GLN A 90 -8.61 -9.25 -4.54
CA GLN A 90 -9.38 -8.41 -5.48
C GLN A 90 -8.88 -6.96 -5.51
N LEU A 91 -8.62 -6.38 -4.34
CA LEU A 91 -8.08 -5.03 -4.22
C LEU A 91 -6.71 -4.88 -4.89
N GLU A 92 -5.84 -5.87 -4.77
CA GLU A 92 -4.50 -5.86 -5.39
C GLU A 92 -4.61 -5.96 -6.91
N HIS A 93 -5.42 -6.89 -7.41
CA HIS A 93 -5.65 -7.03 -8.85
C HIS A 93 -6.28 -5.77 -9.47
N ALA A 94 -7.24 -5.13 -8.79
CA ALA A 94 -7.84 -3.89 -9.28
C ALA A 94 -6.88 -2.71 -9.26
N HIS A 95 -6.02 -2.64 -8.23
CA HIS A 95 -4.95 -1.65 -8.17
C HIS A 95 -3.95 -1.80 -9.31
N TRP A 96 -3.53 -3.04 -9.61
CA TRP A 96 -2.69 -3.34 -10.76
C TRP A 96 -3.37 -3.01 -12.09
N ALA A 97 -4.65 -3.35 -12.24
CA ALA A 97 -5.44 -3.03 -13.41
C ALA A 97 -5.59 -1.50 -13.62
N SER A 98 -5.49 -0.71 -12.54
CA SER A 98 -5.51 0.75 -12.58
C SER A 98 -4.13 1.37 -12.93
N GLY A 99 -3.17 0.57 -13.39
CA GLY A 99 -1.85 1.04 -13.82
C GLY A 99 -0.77 1.02 -12.73
N PHE A 100 -1.10 0.56 -11.52
CA PHE A 100 -0.17 0.49 -10.40
C PHE A 100 0.51 -0.87 -10.22
N LYS A 101 0.55 -1.69 -11.28
CA LYS A 101 1.30 -2.95 -11.25
C LYS A 101 2.81 -2.65 -11.14
N PRO A 102 3.48 -3.08 -10.06
CA PRO A 102 4.89 -2.80 -9.86
C PRO A 102 5.75 -3.50 -10.93
N ARG A 103 6.85 -2.85 -11.32
CA ARG A 103 7.92 -3.51 -12.09
C ARG A 103 8.43 -4.73 -11.33
N ALA A 104 8.94 -5.72 -12.07
CA ALA A 104 9.51 -6.95 -11.52
C ALA A 104 10.89 -6.76 -10.84
N ASN A 105 11.07 -5.66 -10.11
CA ASN A 105 12.27 -5.37 -9.33
C ASN A 105 11.93 -5.40 -7.82
N PRO A 106 12.81 -5.94 -6.97
CA PRO A 106 12.58 -5.98 -5.53
C PRO A 106 12.38 -4.57 -4.94
N GLY A 107 11.35 -4.43 -4.08
CA GLY A 107 11.10 -3.19 -3.34
C GLY A 107 10.27 -2.14 -4.08
N ASN A 108 9.75 -2.45 -5.28
CA ASN A 108 8.94 -1.53 -6.07
C ASN A 108 7.43 -1.62 -5.82
N ASP A 109 6.99 -2.47 -4.90
CA ASP A 109 5.58 -2.63 -4.52
C ASP A 109 5.31 -2.01 -3.14
N LEU A 110 4.03 -1.89 -2.78
CA LEU A 110 3.60 -1.62 -1.42
C LEU A 110 4.24 -2.62 -0.45
N VAL A 111 4.44 -2.21 0.80
CA VAL A 111 4.99 -3.09 1.84
C VAL A 111 4.12 -4.35 1.94
N ASN A 112 4.75 -5.50 1.73
CA ASN A 112 4.11 -6.81 1.82
C ASN A 112 4.42 -7.42 3.20
N PRO A 113 3.40 -7.76 4.01
CA PRO A 113 3.62 -8.38 5.33
C PRO A 113 4.41 -9.69 5.27
N VAL A 114 4.28 -10.47 4.20
CA VAL A 114 5.04 -11.72 4.00
C VAL A 114 6.53 -11.42 3.80
N GLU A 115 6.85 -10.34 3.09
CA GLU A 115 8.25 -9.88 2.98
C GLU A 115 8.82 -9.45 4.31
N MET A 116 8.02 -8.79 5.15
CA MET A 116 8.45 -8.41 6.50
C MET A 116 8.65 -9.64 7.38
N LEU A 117 7.80 -10.65 7.23
CA LEU A 117 7.92 -11.93 7.92
C LEU A 117 9.22 -12.67 7.52
N ILE A 118 9.52 -12.78 6.22
CA ILE A 118 10.77 -13.39 5.73
C ILE A 118 12.00 -12.62 6.24
N ARG A 119 11.95 -11.27 6.22
CA ARG A 119 13.02 -10.44 6.79
C ARG A 119 13.17 -10.64 8.30
N GLY A 120 12.07 -10.80 9.02
CA GLY A 120 12.06 -11.15 10.43
C GLY A 120 12.79 -12.47 10.70
N PHE A 121 12.47 -13.52 9.93
CA PHE A 121 13.16 -14.81 10.02
C PHE A 121 14.66 -14.67 9.73
N HIS A 122 15.02 -13.95 8.67
CA HIS A 122 16.42 -13.68 8.33
C HIS A 122 17.17 -13.01 9.48
N MET A 123 16.61 -11.95 10.06
CA MET A 123 17.21 -11.24 11.20
C MET A 123 17.34 -12.14 12.43
N TRP A 124 16.31 -12.92 12.78
CA TRP A 124 16.31 -13.78 13.97
C TRP A 124 17.29 -14.95 13.87
N ARG A 125 17.60 -15.40 12.64
CA ARG A 125 18.67 -16.36 12.38
C ARG A 125 20.06 -15.79 12.60
N GLN A 126 20.29 -14.53 12.26
CA GLN A 126 21.57 -13.85 12.45
C GLN A 126 21.79 -13.39 13.89
N THR A 127 20.71 -13.19 14.62
CA THR A 127 20.74 -12.69 15.99
C THR A 127 20.25 -13.76 16.95
N ARG A 128 19.08 -13.56 17.54
CA ARG A 128 18.43 -14.50 18.44
C ARG A 128 16.96 -14.59 18.09
N TRP A 129 16.44 -15.81 18.08
CA TRP A 129 15.00 -16.04 17.96
C TRP A 129 14.25 -15.43 19.15
N PRO A 130 13.24 -14.58 18.91
CA PRO A 130 12.45 -14.00 19.98
C PRO A 130 11.67 -15.09 20.70
N GLY A 131 11.47 -14.91 22.01
CA GLY A 131 10.53 -15.71 22.78
C GLY A 131 9.07 -15.41 22.40
N SER A 132 8.12 -16.06 23.06
CA SER A 132 6.68 -15.93 22.76
C SER A 132 6.20 -14.48 22.75
N LYS A 133 6.60 -13.66 23.74
CA LYS A 133 6.26 -12.22 23.80
C LYS A 133 6.77 -11.42 22.60
N GLY A 134 8.00 -11.67 22.15
CA GLY A 134 8.59 -10.96 21.01
C GLY A 134 7.91 -11.35 19.69
N ARG A 135 7.57 -12.63 19.51
CA ARG A 135 6.78 -13.10 18.36
C ARG A 135 5.37 -12.53 18.36
N LEU A 136 4.74 -12.45 19.54
CA LEU A 136 3.41 -11.85 19.69
C LEU A 136 3.42 -10.36 19.31
N HIS A 137 4.41 -9.60 19.79
CA HIS A 137 4.58 -8.20 19.41
C HIS A 137 4.79 -8.05 17.88
N PHE A 138 5.59 -8.92 17.26
CA PHE A 138 5.78 -8.91 15.81
C PHE A 138 4.53 -9.33 15.04
N ALA A 139 3.73 -10.27 15.56
CA ALA A 139 2.43 -10.64 14.98
C ALA A 139 1.48 -9.43 14.91
N HIS A 140 1.45 -8.60 15.96
CA HIS A 140 0.69 -7.34 15.95
C HIS A 140 1.18 -6.39 14.87
N THR A 141 2.49 -6.25 14.69
CA THR A 141 3.05 -5.44 13.62
C THR A 141 2.63 -5.96 12.23
N LEU A 142 2.74 -7.26 11.99
CA LEU A 142 2.33 -7.87 10.71
C LEU A 142 0.83 -7.72 10.44
N TYR A 143 0.00 -7.88 11.47
CA TYR A 143 -1.44 -7.64 11.38
C TYR A 143 -1.76 -6.20 11.00
N ASN A 144 -1.16 -5.23 11.70
CA ASN A 144 -1.35 -3.81 11.43
C ASN A 144 -0.89 -3.46 10.00
N LEU A 145 0.27 -3.98 9.57
CA LEU A 145 0.78 -3.77 8.21
C LEU A 145 -0.16 -4.32 7.14
N TYR A 146 -0.77 -5.49 7.37
CA TYR A 146 -1.72 -6.05 6.42
C TYR A 146 -2.97 -5.19 6.29
N LEU A 147 -3.57 -4.75 7.42
CA LEU A 147 -4.74 -3.87 7.35
C LEU A 147 -4.41 -2.50 6.76
N LEU A 148 -3.24 -1.93 7.04
CA LEU A 148 -2.79 -0.70 6.39
C LEU A 148 -2.62 -0.86 4.89
N ARG A 149 -2.08 -2.00 4.42
CA ARG A 149 -2.00 -2.30 2.97
C ARG A 149 -3.41 -2.34 2.36
N LEU A 150 -4.36 -3.03 2.98
CA LEU A 150 -5.73 -3.10 2.48
C LEU A 150 -6.42 -1.74 2.49
N LEU A 151 -6.25 -0.95 3.55
CA LEU A 151 -6.76 0.42 3.63
C LEU A 151 -6.17 1.31 2.53
N ALA A 152 -4.87 1.19 2.24
CA ALA A 152 -4.24 1.91 1.14
C ALA A 152 -4.85 1.53 -0.21
N LEU A 153 -5.04 0.25 -0.48
CA LEU A 153 -5.71 -0.19 -1.71
C LEU A 153 -7.17 0.28 -1.77
N MET A 154 -7.89 0.28 -0.65
CA MET A 154 -9.26 0.80 -0.54
C MET A 154 -9.36 2.30 -0.83
N THR A 155 -8.35 3.11 -0.47
CA THR A 155 -8.35 4.53 -0.84
C THR A 155 -8.35 4.75 -2.35
N MET A 156 -7.85 3.80 -3.13
CA MET A 156 -7.87 3.87 -4.60
C MET A 156 -9.25 3.55 -5.19
N ARG A 157 -10.19 3.06 -4.37
CA ARG A 157 -11.55 2.64 -4.75
C ARG A 157 -12.63 3.64 -4.32
N LEU A 158 -12.24 4.78 -3.75
CA LEU A 158 -13.18 5.81 -3.26
C LEU A 158 -14.12 6.34 -4.36
N TRP A 159 -13.73 6.22 -5.62
CA TRP A 159 -14.43 6.75 -6.80
C TRP A 159 -15.09 5.68 -7.66
N ASP A 160 -15.06 4.40 -7.26
CA ASP A 160 -15.63 3.31 -8.07
C ASP A 160 -17.15 3.48 -8.27
N GLU A 161 -17.84 4.04 -7.28
CA GLU A 161 -19.28 4.38 -7.32
C GLU A 161 -19.55 5.83 -7.80
N GLY A 162 -18.54 6.50 -8.36
CA GLY A 162 -18.61 7.90 -8.77
C GLY A 162 -18.10 8.90 -7.73
N MET A 163 -18.24 10.19 -8.05
CA MET A 163 -17.71 11.30 -7.23
C MET A 163 -18.59 11.60 -6.00
N GLU A 164 -19.88 11.24 -6.05
CA GLU A 164 -20.79 11.42 -4.93
C GLU A 164 -20.43 10.47 -3.79
N GLY A 165 -20.38 10.98 -2.56
CA GLY A 165 -20.11 10.18 -1.37
C GLY A 165 -18.63 9.87 -1.08
N VAL A 166 -17.67 10.35 -1.88
CA VAL A 166 -16.23 10.15 -1.65
C VAL A 166 -15.81 10.53 -0.23
N ARG A 167 -16.28 11.68 0.28
CA ARG A 167 -15.97 12.12 1.66
C ARG A 167 -16.53 11.18 2.73
N ALA A 168 -17.72 10.62 2.51
CA ALA A 168 -18.32 9.66 3.43
C ALA A 168 -17.52 8.35 3.44
N ARG A 169 -17.14 7.85 2.25
CA ARG A 169 -16.26 6.68 2.10
C ARG A 169 -14.89 6.91 2.74
N LEU A 170 -14.29 8.09 2.56
CA LEU A 170 -13.03 8.48 3.21
C LEU A 170 -13.14 8.47 4.74
N ALA A 171 -14.22 9.05 5.29
CA ALA A 171 -14.48 9.04 6.74
C ALA A 171 -14.71 7.62 7.29
N GLN A 172 -15.33 6.75 6.49
CA GLN A 172 -15.51 5.34 6.84
C GLN A 172 -14.16 4.62 6.93
N LEU A 173 -13.24 4.87 5.99
CA LEU A 173 -11.88 4.35 6.05
C LEU A 173 -11.08 4.93 7.22
N GLN A 174 -11.24 6.22 7.55
CA GLN A 174 -10.63 6.81 8.77
C GLN A 174 -11.13 6.09 10.02
N SER A 175 -12.44 5.80 10.11
CA SER A 175 -13.00 5.08 11.26
C SER A 175 -12.41 3.67 11.41
N LEU A 176 -12.14 2.97 10.31
CA LEU A 176 -11.43 1.68 10.33
C LEU A 176 -9.98 1.83 10.79
N LEU A 177 -9.28 2.88 10.35
CA LEU A 177 -7.91 3.19 10.79
C LEU A 177 -7.87 3.51 12.28
N ASP A 178 -8.84 4.26 12.79
CA ASP A 178 -8.95 4.58 14.22
C ASP A 178 -9.22 3.31 15.04
N ALA A 179 -10.14 2.46 14.59
CA ALA A 179 -10.42 1.17 15.23
C ALA A 179 -9.20 0.23 15.23
N LEU A 180 -8.41 0.22 14.14
CA LEU A 180 -7.14 -0.50 14.07
C LEU A 180 -6.21 -0.11 15.22
N TRP A 181 -6.07 1.19 15.48
CA TRP A 181 -5.18 1.71 16.51
C TRP A 181 -5.74 1.63 17.92
N GLN A 182 -7.05 1.74 18.10
CA GLN A 182 -7.71 1.53 19.40
C GLN A 182 -7.54 0.08 19.86
N GLY A 183 -7.57 -0.89 18.94
CA GLY A 183 -7.34 -2.30 19.26
C GLY A 183 -5.87 -2.70 19.40
N ALA A 184 -4.92 -1.78 19.16
CA ALA A 184 -3.50 -2.07 19.23
C ALA A 184 -2.95 -2.01 20.67
N PRO A 185 -2.04 -2.94 21.06
CA PRO A 185 -1.27 -2.78 22.28
C PRO A 185 -0.58 -1.41 22.35
N GLY A 186 -0.50 -0.82 23.55
CA GLY A 186 0.01 0.55 23.72
C GLY A 186 1.49 0.76 23.35
N ASP A 187 2.26 -0.33 23.26
CA ASP A 187 3.65 -0.35 22.81
C ASP A 187 3.80 -0.49 21.28
N GLN A 188 2.71 -0.68 20.53
CA GLN A 188 2.75 -0.72 19.08
C GLN A 188 2.84 0.69 18.49
N PRO A 189 3.78 0.94 17.56
CA PRO A 189 3.86 2.23 16.89
C PRO A 189 2.65 2.45 15.99
N ARG A 190 2.05 3.64 16.08
CA ARG A 190 1.05 4.12 15.11
C ARG A 190 1.75 4.58 13.85
N LEU A 191 1.74 3.75 12.82
CA LEU A 191 2.48 4.00 11.57
C LEU A 191 1.85 5.12 10.73
N VAL A 192 0.52 5.18 10.70
CA VAL A 192 -0.27 6.18 9.94
C VAL A 192 -1.43 6.61 10.80
N LYS A 193 -1.61 7.92 11.02
CA LYS A 193 -2.71 8.45 11.84
C LYS A 193 -3.92 8.89 11.03
N ASP A 194 -3.68 9.23 9.77
CA ASP A 194 -4.67 9.86 8.93
C ASP A 194 -4.79 9.12 7.60
N ILE A 195 -6.01 8.77 7.22
CA ILE A 195 -6.30 8.00 6.03
C ILE A 195 -5.90 8.72 4.75
N ARG A 196 -5.87 10.07 4.77
CA ARG A 196 -5.48 10.92 3.64
C ARG A 196 -4.02 10.73 3.23
N TRP A 197 -3.22 10.06 4.06
CA TRP A 197 -1.83 9.71 3.76
C TRP A 197 -1.72 8.46 2.88
N LEU A 198 -2.72 7.58 2.94
CA LEU A 198 -2.65 6.27 2.26
C LEU A 198 -2.79 6.31 0.73
N PRO A 199 -3.47 7.27 0.07
CA PRO A 199 -3.41 7.40 -1.39
C PRO A 199 -1.98 7.57 -1.89
N ALA A 200 -1.15 8.35 -1.18
CA ALA A 200 0.26 8.54 -1.50
C ALA A 200 1.04 7.22 -1.50
N VAL A 201 0.79 6.43 -0.45
CA VAL A 201 1.40 5.12 -0.27
C VAL A 201 0.92 4.20 -1.39
N ALA A 202 -0.38 4.16 -1.70
CA ALA A 202 -0.95 3.34 -2.76
C ALA A 202 -0.42 3.72 -4.16
N MET A 203 -0.06 4.98 -4.39
CA MET A 203 0.58 5.44 -5.62
C MET A 203 2.10 5.23 -5.63
N SER A 204 2.73 4.78 -4.55
CA SER A 204 4.20 4.65 -4.49
C SER A 204 4.83 3.56 -5.39
N PRO A 205 4.13 2.51 -5.87
CA PRO A 205 4.78 1.47 -6.66
C PRO A 205 5.40 1.99 -7.95
N THR A 206 6.65 1.65 -8.25
CA THR A 206 7.27 2.05 -9.52
C THR A 206 6.70 1.22 -10.66
N THR A 207 5.97 1.87 -11.57
CA THR A 207 5.29 1.22 -12.70
C THR A 207 5.70 1.82 -14.04
N ASP A 208 5.33 1.14 -15.12
CA ASP A 208 5.55 1.64 -16.49
C ASP A 208 4.41 2.55 -16.99
N ALA A 209 3.31 2.66 -16.22
CA ALA A 209 2.12 3.40 -16.59
C ALA A 209 1.91 4.61 -15.67
N LEU A 210 2.07 5.81 -16.23
CA LEU A 210 1.89 7.07 -15.48
C LEU A 210 0.43 7.55 -15.44
N SER A 211 -0.43 7.06 -16.34
CA SER A 211 -1.82 7.56 -16.46
C SER A 211 -2.63 7.43 -15.17
N GLY A 212 -2.45 6.32 -14.43
CA GLY A 212 -3.17 6.10 -13.18
C GLY A 212 -2.83 7.13 -12.09
N TYR A 213 -1.62 7.70 -12.11
CA TYR A 213 -1.20 8.74 -11.18
C TYR A 213 -1.97 10.03 -11.42
N PHE A 214 -2.02 10.49 -12.67
CA PHE A 214 -2.74 11.71 -13.04
C PHE A 214 -4.24 11.56 -12.79
N GLU A 215 -4.82 10.41 -13.13
CA GLU A 215 -6.25 10.15 -12.90
C GLU A 215 -6.61 10.23 -11.40
N VAL A 216 -5.78 9.64 -10.53
CA VAL A 216 -6.03 9.65 -9.08
C VAL A 216 -5.79 11.05 -8.51
N ALA A 217 -4.75 11.75 -8.96
CA ALA A 217 -4.46 13.10 -8.50
C ALA A 217 -5.56 14.10 -8.90
N GLU A 218 -6.07 14.01 -10.13
CA GLU A 218 -7.25 14.78 -10.58
C GLU A 218 -8.47 14.47 -9.73
N LYS A 219 -8.77 13.18 -9.49
CA LYS A 219 -9.89 12.78 -8.63
C LYS A 219 -9.76 13.32 -7.21
N ILE A 220 -8.55 13.34 -6.64
CA ILE A 220 -8.28 13.94 -5.32
C ILE A 220 -8.56 15.45 -5.38
N ALA A 221 -7.99 16.16 -6.35
CA ALA A 221 -8.17 17.61 -6.53
C ALA A 221 -9.65 18.01 -6.68
N LEU A 222 -10.46 17.18 -7.35
CA LEU A 222 -11.87 17.44 -7.61
C LEU A 222 -12.81 17.06 -6.45
N SER A 223 -12.41 16.16 -5.55
CA SER A 223 -13.32 15.60 -4.52
C SER A 223 -12.94 15.89 -3.07
N PHE A 224 -11.68 16.22 -2.80
CA PHE A 224 -11.22 16.51 -1.44
C PHE A 224 -11.54 17.96 -1.09
N SER A 225 -11.86 18.22 0.19
CA SER A 225 -11.95 19.59 0.68
C SER A 225 -10.56 20.24 0.70
N GLN A 226 -10.48 21.57 0.80
CA GLN A 226 -9.18 22.26 0.91
C GLN A 226 -8.35 21.72 2.09
N ASP A 227 -8.98 21.49 3.25
CA ASP A 227 -8.29 20.94 4.42
C ASP A 227 -7.79 19.51 4.16
N ASP A 228 -8.59 18.69 3.47
CA ASP A 228 -8.20 17.32 3.10
C ASP A 228 -7.03 17.32 2.10
N LEU A 229 -7.02 18.27 1.16
CA LEU A 229 -5.93 18.45 0.21
C LEU A 229 -4.64 18.86 0.90
N VAL A 230 -4.70 19.81 1.84
CA VAL A 230 -3.51 20.25 2.60
C VAL A 230 -2.93 19.09 3.41
N GLU A 231 -3.76 18.27 4.06
CA GLU A 231 -3.27 17.10 4.79
C GLU A 231 -2.67 16.04 3.85
N ALA A 232 -3.35 15.73 2.73
CA ALA A 232 -2.84 14.79 1.74
C ALA A 232 -1.49 15.26 1.15
N GLN A 233 -1.36 16.55 0.84
CA GLN A 233 -0.12 17.16 0.36
C GLN A 233 0.98 17.12 1.42
N THR A 234 0.65 17.40 2.69
CA THR A 234 1.60 17.27 3.80
C THR A 234 2.15 15.83 3.86
N ALA A 235 1.27 14.84 3.73
CA ALA A 235 1.67 13.44 3.65
C ALA A 235 2.56 13.16 2.43
N TRP A 236 2.22 13.68 1.25
CA TRP A 236 3.00 13.50 0.02
C TRP A 236 4.40 14.06 0.16
N VAL A 237 4.53 15.28 0.69
CA VAL A 237 5.84 15.91 0.93
C VAL A 237 6.64 15.10 1.94
N LEU A 238 6.04 14.68 3.07
CA LEU A 238 6.75 13.92 4.10
C LEU A 238 7.19 12.54 3.64
N THR A 239 6.29 11.79 2.98
CA THR A 239 6.54 10.43 2.48
C THR A 239 7.48 10.44 1.28
N GLY A 240 7.26 11.35 0.32
CA GLY A 240 8.10 11.56 -0.84
C GLY A 240 9.51 11.99 -0.47
N ALA A 241 9.65 12.98 0.42
CA ALA A 241 10.94 13.38 0.97
C ALA A 241 11.59 12.25 1.77
N GLY A 242 10.80 11.40 2.45
CA GLY A 242 11.31 10.22 3.16
C GLY A 242 11.91 9.16 2.22
N HIS A 243 11.22 8.88 1.10
CA HIS A 243 11.68 7.98 0.06
C HIS A 243 12.96 8.48 -0.61
N LEU A 244 12.98 9.75 -1.02
CA LEU A 244 14.15 10.40 -1.60
C LEU A 244 15.34 10.39 -0.63
N ARG A 245 15.12 10.71 0.66
CA ARG A 245 16.16 10.64 1.70
C ARG A 245 16.71 9.23 1.88
N SER A 246 15.87 8.20 1.82
CA SER A 246 16.29 6.79 1.94
C SER A 246 17.09 6.33 0.72
N GLN A 247 16.66 6.70 -0.48
CA GLN A 247 17.39 6.41 -1.72
C GLN A 247 18.74 7.11 -1.74
N LEU A 248 18.78 8.40 -1.40
CA LEU A 248 20.03 9.17 -1.29
C LEU A 248 20.98 8.56 -0.26
N ARG A 249 20.49 8.15 0.91
CA ARG A 249 21.32 7.44 1.91
C ARG A 249 21.83 6.10 1.40
N THR A 250 20.98 5.32 0.74
CA THR A 250 21.39 4.01 0.19
C THR A 250 22.45 4.17 -0.89
N LEU A 251 22.28 5.15 -1.78
CA LEU A 251 23.24 5.44 -2.84
C LEU A 251 24.54 6.02 -2.28
N SER A 252 24.44 6.92 -1.31
CA SER A 252 25.58 7.48 -0.56
C SER A 252 26.42 6.36 0.07
N VAL A 253 25.79 5.43 0.80
CA VAL A 253 26.49 4.28 1.41
C VAL A 253 27.05 3.33 0.35
N ARG A 254 26.29 3.02 -0.71
CA ARG A 254 26.76 2.08 -1.76
C ARG A 254 27.91 2.62 -2.59
N ARG A 255 27.98 3.94 -2.77
CA ARG A 255 28.98 4.60 -3.62
C ARG A 255 30.07 5.31 -2.81
N ASP A 256 30.01 5.25 -1.50
CA ASP A 256 30.93 5.90 -0.57
C ASP A 256 31.12 7.40 -0.88
N VAL A 257 30.00 8.08 -1.12
CA VAL A 257 29.97 9.52 -1.42
C VAL A 257 29.08 10.27 -0.43
N PRO A 258 29.39 11.53 -0.08
CA PRO A 258 28.56 12.35 0.79
C PRO A 258 27.11 12.45 0.29
N ILE A 259 26.16 12.54 1.20
CA ILE A 259 24.71 12.56 0.87
C ILE A 259 24.30 13.79 0.04
N ASP A 260 25.09 14.86 0.10
CA ASP A 260 24.93 16.13 -0.62
C ASP A 260 25.73 16.19 -1.94
N ASP A 261 26.36 15.08 -2.35
CA ASP A 261 27.10 15.01 -3.61
C ASP A 261 26.18 15.21 -4.84
N LEU A 262 26.59 16.11 -5.74
CA LEU A 262 25.82 16.49 -6.93
C LEU A 262 25.53 15.31 -7.85
N ALA A 263 26.44 14.32 -7.94
CA ALA A 263 26.22 13.13 -8.76
C ALA A 263 25.09 12.24 -8.21
N LEU A 264 24.90 12.19 -6.89
CA LEU A 264 23.76 11.48 -6.28
C LEU A 264 22.43 12.13 -6.66
N VAL A 265 22.36 13.46 -6.61
CA VAL A 265 21.16 14.24 -6.97
C VAL A 265 20.76 14.02 -8.43
N LEU A 266 21.76 13.95 -9.32
CA LEU A 266 21.54 13.70 -10.76
C LEU A 266 21.08 12.26 -11.04
N ILE A 267 21.58 11.27 -10.29
CA ILE A 267 21.18 9.87 -10.41
C ILE A 267 19.75 9.65 -9.91
N THR A 268 19.37 10.28 -8.80
CA THR A 268 18.00 10.15 -8.25
C THR A 268 16.95 10.80 -9.15
N ARG A 269 17.29 11.89 -9.86
CA ARG A 269 16.42 12.55 -10.84
C ARG A 269 15.95 11.65 -11.98
N MET A 270 16.72 10.62 -12.33
CA MET A 270 16.35 9.67 -13.38
C MET A 270 15.55 8.47 -12.85
N SER A 271 15.37 8.36 -11.53
CA SER A 271 14.96 7.11 -10.88
C SER A 271 13.46 7.00 -10.58
N ASN A 272 12.68 8.08 -10.47
CA ASN A 272 11.35 7.98 -9.86
C ASN A 272 10.22 8.72 -10.57
N ALA A 273 9.14 7.98 -10.84
CA ALA A 273 7.80 8.53 -11.13
C ALA A 273 7.26 9.39 -9.98
N LEU A 274 7.67 9.11 -8.73
CA LEU A 274 7.30 9.86 -7.54
C LEU A 274 7.84 11.31 -7.55
N ASP A 275 9.02 11.52 -8.14
CA ASP A 275 9.59 12.86 -8.29
C ASP A 275 8.76 13.69 -9.27
N VAL A 276 8.21 13.08 -10.33
CA VAL A 276 7.30 13.75 -11.28
C VAL A 276 5.98 14.11 -10.60
N THR A 277 5.38 13.22 -9.82
CA THR A 277 4.12 13.49 -9.09
C THR A 277 4.30 14.58 -8.02
N LEU A 278 5.44 14.60 -7.32
CA LEU A 278 5.78 15.63 -6.33
C LEU A 278 6.12 16.98 -6.98
N LEU A 279 6.84 16.97 -8.11
CA LEU A 279 7.29 18.18 -8.82
C LEU A 279 6.20 18.83 -9.68
N MET A 280 5.27 18.07 -10.28
CA MET A 280 4.34 18.64 -11.27
C MET A 280 3.00 19.10 -10.71
N GLU A 281 2.47 18.52 -9.63
CA GLU A 281 1.15 18.90 -9.10
C GLU A 281 1.18 19.39 -7.65
N GLY A 282 1.94 18.72 -6.77
CA GLY A 282 2.13 19.18 -5.39
C GLY A 282 2.83 20.53 -5.32
N LEU A 283 3.91 20.72 -6.10
CA LEU A 283 4.66 21.97 -6.15
C LEU A 283 3.84 23.11 -6.75
N VAL A 284 3.01 22.89 -7.78
CA VAL A 284 2.23 23.94 -8.44
C VAL A 284 1.17 24.51 -7.51
N VAL A 285 0.46 23.66 -6.77
CA VAL A 285 -0.54 24.12 -5.80
C VAL A 285 0.10 24.79 -4.58
N LEU A 286 1.24 24.27 -4.11
CA LEU A 286 2.03 24.89 -3.03
C LEU A 286 2.60 26.25 -3.44
N LEU A 287 3.14 26.36 -4.66
CA LEU A 287 3.63 27.63 -5.22
C LEU A 287 2.49 28.63 -5.39
N ALA A 288 1.33 28.20 -5.89
CA ALA A 288 0.14 29.07 -6.01
C ALA A 288 -0.43 29.48 -4.64
N ALA A 289 -0.34 28.62 -3.61
CA ALA A 289 -0.72 28.97 -2.24
C ALA A 289 0.27 29.95 -1.61
N TYR A 290 1.58 29.72 -1.80
CA TYR A 290 2.64 30.63 -1.36
C TYR A 290 2.56 32.00 -2.04
N GLU A 291 2.30 32.03 -3.35
CA GLU A 291 2.12 33.26 -4.11
C GLU A 291 0.88 34.03 -3.63
N ARG A 292 -0.25 33.35 -3.38
CA ARG A 292 -1.42 34.00 -2.75
C ARG A 292 -1.13 34.55 -1.36
N ALA A 293 -0.34 33.85 -0.55
CA ALA A 293 0.07 34.30 0.77
C ALA A 293 0.98 35.55 0.70
N LEU A 294 1.88 35.63 -0.28
CA LEU A 294 2.71 36.81 -0.54
C LEU A 294 1.92 38.03 -1.01
N HIS A 295 0.79 37.84 -1.71
CA HIS A 295 -0.05 38.94 -2.21
C HIS A 295 -1.16 39.37 -1.23
N SER A 296 -1.35 38.65 -0.13
CA SER A 296 -2.33 38.95 0.92
C SER A 296 -1.72 39.55 2.20
N GLY A 297 -0.41 39.83 2.18
CA GLY A 297 0.33 40.57 3.19
C GLY A 297 1.13 41.69 2.56
#